data_AF-A0A2V6C7X3-F1
#
_entry.id   AF-A0A2V6C7X3-F1
#
_cell.length_a   1.000
_cell.length_b   1.000
_cell.length_c   1.000
_cell.angle_alpha   90.00
_cell.angle_beta   90.00
_cell.angle_gamma   90.00
#
_symmetry.space_group_name_H-M   'P 1'
#
loop_
_entity.id
_entity.type
_entity.pdbx_description
1 polymer ?
#
loop_
_entity_poly.entity_id
_entity_poly.type
_entity_poly.pdbx_seq_one_letter_code
_entity_poly.pdbx_strand_id
1 'polypeptide(L)'
;MKVTTSTKRFGATFLGLFLSLAAILYALLMVGCDYVGNKIMSNAAATDKRNNMAKQAVYGALAANTNAESLAWQQFLAHWPAARQSGGLVWDEALKKFRPDVMASALIEDRYVFRIILDFEVSEDYQEVVCQKFRLNFFEVKEVQLPPEGAGVGGTMTTFQPYSKWFGLKEWKQLVDANWDFSKLGITIISNAPIPNIRSVPNL
;
A
#
# COMPACT_ATOMS: atom_id res chain seq x y z
N MET A 1 -63.65 -39.73 -42.83
CA MET A 1 -62.61 -38.83 -43.38
C MET A 1 -61.93 -38.13 -42.20
N LYS A 2 -60.68 -38.48 -41.87
CA LYS A 2 -59.97 -37.94 -40.70
C LYS A 2 -59.33 -36.61 -41.09
N VAL A 3 -59.86 -35.49 -40.58
CA VAL A 3 -59.22 -34.18 -40.71
C VAL A 3 -58.03 -34.15 -39.77
N THR A 4 -56.83 -34.18 -40.35
CA THR A 4 -55.57 -34.08 -39.61
C THR A 4 -55.11 -32.63 -39.73
N THR A 5 -55.59 -31.76 -38.84
CA THR A 5 -55.14 -30.37 -38.76
C THR A 5 -53.72 -30.34 -38.16
N SER A 6 -52.80 -29.81 -38.96
CA SER A 6 -51.35 -29.76 -38.75
C SER A 6 -50.95 -28.94 -37.50
N THR A 7 -50.77 -29.62 -36.37
CA THR A 7 -50.14 -29.11 -35.14
C THR A 7 -48.65 -28.74 -35.30
N LYS A 8 -47.99 -29.13 -36.42
CA LYS A 8 -46.55 -28.88 -36.64
C LYS A 8 -46.18 -27.43 -36.95
N ARG A 9 -47.11 -26.61 -37.44
CA ARG A 9 -46.84 -25.20 -37.81
C ARG A 9 -46.85 -24.22 -36.64
N PHE A 10 -47.48 -24.58 -35.51
CA PHE A 10 -47.54 -23.71 -34.33
C PHE A 10 -46.27 -23.78 -33.46
N GLY A 11 -45.60 -24.95 -33.42
CA GLY A 11 -44.40 -25.14 -32.59
C GLY A 11 -43.14 -24.45 -33.13
N ALA A 12 -42.97 -24.38 -34.46
CA ALA A 12 -41.77 -23.80 -35.07
C ALA A 12 -41.70 -22.27 -34.94
N THR A 13 -42.83 -21.57 -35.09
CA THR A 13 -42.92 -20.11 -34.92
C THR A 13 -42.74 -19.69 -33.46
N PHE A 14 -43.28 -20.47 -32.52
CA PHE A 14 -43.12 -20.20 -31.08
C PHE A 14 -41.66 -20.43 -30.64
N LEU A 15 -41.03 -21.52 -31.07
CA LEU A 15 -39.62 -21.80 -30.76
C LEU A 15 -38.67 -20.75 -31.37
N GLY A 16 -38.95 -20.29 -32.60
CA GLY A 16 -38.21 -19.22 -33.25
C GLY A 16 -38.25 -17.91 -32.47
N LEU A 17 -39.45 -17.51 -32.01
CA LEU A 17 -39.65 -16.32 -31.16
C LEU A 17 -38.87 -16.43 -29.84
N PHE A 18 -38.92 -17.58 -29.17
CA PHE A 18 -38.18 -17.85 -27.94
C PHE A 18 -36.66 -17.75 -28.13
N LEU A 19 -36.12 -18.30 -29.22
CA LEU A 19 -34.69 -18.23 -29.53
C LEU A 19 -34.24 -16.78 -29.82
N SER A 20 -35.05 -16.00 -30.55
CA SER A 20 -34.75 -14.57 -30.77
C SER A 20 -34.82 -13.75 -29.48
N LEU A 21 -35.77 -14.01 -28.59
CA LEU A 21 -35.85 -13.36 -27.27
C LEU A 21 -34.65 -13.71 -26.40
N ALA A 22 -34.23 -14.99 -26.38
CA ALA A 22 -33.05 -15.43 -25.66
C ALA A 22 -31.76 -14.79 -26.21
N ALA A 23 -31.63 -14.67 -27.53
CA ALA A 23 -30.49 -14.01 -28.17
C ALA A 23 -30.44 -12.50 -27.86
N ILE A 24 -31.58 -11.81 -27.85
CA ILE A 24 -31.67 -10.40 -27.46
C ILE A 24 -31.29 -10.22 -25.98
N LEU A 25 -31.80 -11.08 -25.10
CA LEU A 25 -31.47 -11.05 -23.68
C LEU A 25 -29.97 -11.30 -23.44
N TYR A 26 -29.37 -12.24 -24.17
CA TYR A 26 -27.94 -12.54 -24.11
C TYR A 26 -27.10 -11.37 -24.62
N ALA A 27 -27.47 -10.75 -25.74
CA ALA A 27 -26.80 -9.56 -26.25
C ALA A 27 -26.88 -8.37 -25.27
N LEU A 28 -28.03 -8.15 -24.63
CA LEU A 28 -28.19 -7.13 -23.60
C LEU A 28 -27.34 -7.42 -22.34
N LEU A 29 -27.22 -8.68 -21.94
CA LEU A 29 -26.35 -9.10 -20.84
C LEU A 29 -24.88 -8.87 -21.16
N MET A 30 -24.43 -9.21 -22.38
CA MET A 30 -23.05 -8.99 -22.82
C MET A 30 -22.73 -7.49 -22.89
N VAL A 31 -23.61 -6.67 -23.47
CA VAL A 31 -23.44 -5.21 -23.52
C VAL A 31 -23.45 -4.60 -22.11
N GLY A 32 -24.30 -5.11 -21.21
CA GLY A 32 -24.33 -4.71 -19.81
C GLY A 32 -23.03 -5.06 -19.07
N CYS A 33 -22.49 -6.25 -19.30
CA CYS A 33 -21.20 -6.67 -18.75
C CYS A 33 -20.04 -5.83 -19.27
N ASP A 34 -20.00 -5.55 -20.58
CA ASP A 34 -18.96 -4.70 -21.18
C ASP A 34 -19.04 -3.26 -20.65
N TYR A 35 -20.26 -2.71 -20.52
CA TYR A 35 -20.46 -1.38 -19.94
C TYR A 35 -20.03 -1.31 -18.47
N VAL A 36 -20.41 -2.30 -17.66
CA VAL A 36 -20.01 -2.38 -16.24
C VAL A 36 -18.50 -2.57 -16.12
N GLY A 37 -17.90 -3.45 -16.92
CA GLY A 37 -16.46 -3.68 -16.96
C GLY A 37 -15.69 -2.41 -17.34
N ASN A 38 -16.09 -1.73 -18.41
CA ASN A 38 -15.47 -0.47 -18.84
C ASN A 38 -15.63 0.64 -17.80
N LYS A 39 -16.80 0.74 -17.15
CA LYS A 39 -17.05 1.72 -16.08
C LYS A 39 -16.20 1.45 -14.85
N ILE A 40 -16.06 0.19 -14.43
CA ILE A 40 -15.19 -0.21 -13.30
C ILE A 40 -13.73 0.11 -13.62
N MET A 41 -13.24 -0.24 -14.81
CA MET A 41 -11.87 0.07 -15.24
C MET A 41 -11.61 1.57 -15.31
N SER A 42 -12.56 2.36 -15.84
CA SER A 42 -12.47 3.82 -15.86
C SER A 42 -12.42 4.43 -14.46
N ASN A 43 -13.27 3.95 -13.55
CA ASN A 43 -13.28 4.41 -12.15
C ASN A 43 -12.01 4.01 -11.40
N ALA A 44 -11.46 2.82 -11.67
CA ALA A 44 -10.18 2.37 -11.13
C ALA A 44 -9.04 3.26 -11.63
N ALA A 45 -8.96 3.51 -12.95
CA ALA A 45 -7.95 4.38 -13.54
C ALA A 45 -8.03 5.82 -13.01
N ALA A 46 -9.24 6.37 -12.83
CA ALA A 46 -9.43 7.68 -12.24
C ALA A 46 -8.96 7.72 -10.77
N THR A 47 -9.23 6.66 -10.01
CA THR A 47 -8.77 6.53 -8.62
C THR A 47 -7.26 6.40 -8.53
N ASP A 48 -6.65 5.56 -9.36
CA ASP A 48 -5.18 5.42 -9.43
C ASP A 48 -4.50 6.73 -9.81
N LYS A 49 -5.07 7.49 -10.75
CA LYS A 49 -4.54 8.80 -11.12
C LYS A 49 -4.54 9.76 -9.93
N ARG A 50 -5.67 9.89 -9.21
CA ARG A 50 -5.76 10.74 -8.01
C ARG A 50 -4.78 10.30 -6.93
N ASN A 51 -4.67 9.00 -6.71
CA ASN A 51 -3.76 8.43 -5.73
C ASN A 51 -2.29 8.74 -6.06
N ASN A 52 -1.92 8.62 -7.33
CA ASN A 52 -0.59 8.96 -7.81
C ASN A 52 -0.30 10.46 -7.68
N MET A 53 -1.27 11.34 -7.94
CA MET A 53 -1.12 12.79 -7.76
C MET A 53 -0.90 13.15 -6.29
N ALA A 54 -1.68 12.58 -5.36
CA ALA A 54 -1.49 12.80 -3.94
C ALA A 54 -0.11 12.32 -3.46
N LYS A 55 0.34 11.14 -3.92
CA LYS A 55 1.69 10.64 -3.64
C LYS A 55 2.77 11.57 -4.19
N GLN A 56 2.64 12.03 -5.43
CA GLN A 56 3.59 12.97 -6.04
C GLN A 56 3.68 14.28 -5.26
N ALA A 57 2.55 14.82 -4.79
CA ALA A 57 2.54 16.03 -3.96
C ALA A 57 3.33 15.83 -2.65
N VAL A 58 3.14 14.70 -1.97
CA VAL A 58 3.90 14.34 -0.75
C VAL A 58 5.39 14.23 -1.02
N TYR A 59 5.79 13.46 -2.04
CA TYR A 59 7.21 13.31 -2.38
C TYR A 59 7.83 14.63 -2.84
N GLY A 60 7.06 15.51 -3.50
CA GLY A 60 7.46 16.88 -3.81
C GLY A 60 7.73 17.70 -2.54
N ALA A 61 6.83 17.65 -1.55
CA ALA A 61 7.01 18.32 -0.27
C ALA A 61 8.22 17.80 0.52
N LEU A 62 8.45 16.48 0.51
CA LEU A 62 9.62 15.86 1.13
C LEU A 62 10.94 16.22 0.43
N ALA A 63 10.91 16.33 -0.90
CA ALA A 63 12.07 16.73 -1.69
C ALA A 63 12.42 18.22 -1.52
N ALA A 64 11.41 19.06 -1.27
CA ALA A 64 11.61 20.49 -1.05
C ALA A 64 12.42 20.79 0.23
N ASN A 65 12.42 19.87 1.21
CA ASN A 65 13.25 19.94 2.41
C ASN A 65 13.11 21.27 3.20
N THR A 66 11.87 21.72 3.39
CA THR A 66 11.56 23.04 3.96
C THR A 66 11.18 23.00 5.45
N ASN A 67 11.02 21.81 6.03
CA ASN A 67 10.61 21.63 7.43
C ASN A 67 11.39 20.49 8.11
N ALA A 68 11.20 20.33 9.42
CA ALA A 68 11.95 19.36 10.22
C ALA A 68 11.70 17.91 9.78
N GLU A 69 10.48 17.59 9.36
CA GLU A 69 10.05 16.25 8.94
C GLU A 69 10.68 15.86 7.61
N SER A 70 10.66 16.76 6.63
CA SER A 70 11.34 16.57 5.33
C SER A 70 12.85 16.49 5.49
N LEU A 71 13.45 17.30 6.39
CA LEU A 71 14.87 17.19 6.73
C LEU A 71 15.20 15.84 7.35
N ALA A 72 14.40 15.38 8.31
CA ALA A 72 14.57 14.07 8.94
C ALA A 72 14.45 12.93 7.92
N TRP A 73 13.50 13.03 6.97
CA TRP A 73 13.37 12.08 5.87
C TRP A 73 14.64 12.01 5.00
N GLN A 74 15.15 13.16 4.56
CA GLN A 74 16.38 13.21 3.75
C GLN A 74 17.59 12.68 4.51
N GLN A 75 17.75 13.08 5.78
CA GLN A 75 18.83 12.60 6.65
C GLN A 75 18.77 11.08 6.85
N PHE A 76 17.56 10.52 7.06
CA PHE A 76 17.36 9.08 7.19
C PHE A 76 17.81 8.34 5.92
N LEU A 77 17.33 8.78 4.75
CA LEU A 77 17.69 8.14 3.47
C LEU A 77 19.15 8.34 3.09
N ALA A 78 19.77 9.45 3.49
CA ALA A 78 21.20 9.68 3.28
C ALA A 78 22.05 8.74 4.13
N HIS A 79 21.65 8.45 5.37
CA HIS A 79 22.39 7.54 6.24
C HIS A 79 22.13 6.06 5.91
N TRP A 80 20.89 5.70 5.54
CA TRP A 80 20.51 4.36 5.10
C TRP A 80 20.02 4.38 3.65
N PRO A 81 20.91 4.45 2.65
CA PRO A 81 20.52 4.54 1.24
C PRO A 81 19.81 3.28 0.71
N ALA A 82 20.02 2.13 1.35
CA ALA A 82 19.33 0.88 1.04
C ALA A 82 17.99 0.72 1.78
N ALA A 83 17.55 1.74 2.52
CA ALA A 83 16.29 1.67 3.26
C ALA A 83 15.11 1.47 2.31
N ARG A 84 14.27 0.48 2.61
CA ARG A 84 13.11 0.20 1.78
C ARG A 84 12.00 1.20 2.08
N GLN A 85 11.52 1.87 1.03
CA GLN A 85 10.43 2.83 1.11
C GLN A 85 9.09 2.15 0.78
N SER A 86 8.05 2.55 1.50
CA SER A 86 6.68 2.08 1.32
C SER A 86 5.71 3.18 1.73
N GLY A 87 4.43 3.02 1.40
CA GLY A 87 3.43 4.00 1.81
C GLY A 87 2.02 3.61 1.38
N GLY A 88 1.06 3.90 2.26
CA GLY A 88 -0.35 3.79 2.00
C GLY A 88 -0.98 5.11 1.54
N LEU A 89 -2.23 5.02 1.14
CA LEU A 89 -3.06 6.19 0.85
C LEU A 89 -4.52 5.84 1.14
N VAL A 90 -5.16 6.68 1.94
CA VAL A 90 -6.59 6.59 2.21
C VAL A 90 -7.25 7.91 1.80
N TRP A 91 -8.41 7.85 1.15
CA TRP A 91 -9.25 9.03 0.94
C TRP A 91 -10.23 9.17 2.11
N ASP A 92 -10.23 10.34 2.75
CA ASP A 92 -11.17 10.67 3.82
C ASP A 92 -12.34 11.47 3.23
N GLU A 93 -13.47 10.78 3.02
CA GLU A 93 -14.68 11.39 2.44
C GLU A 93 -15.28 12.51 3.30
N ALA A 94 -15.12 12.45 4.62
CA ALA A 94 -15.71 13.43 5.53
C ALA A 94 -14.91 14.74 5.51
N LEU A 95 -13.58 14.64 5.41
CA LEU A 95 -12.69 15.79 5.37
C LEU A 95 -12.38 16.27 3.95
N LYS A 96 -12.73 15.50 2.93
CA LYS A 96 -12.36 15.75 1.52
C LYS A 96 -10.86 15.93 1.36
N LYS A 97 -10.09 15.04 1.99
CA LYS A 97 -8.62 15.04 1.97
C LYS A 97 -8.07 13.65 1.73
N PHE A 98 -6.91 13.59 1.11
CA PHE A 98 -6.10 12.37 1.09
C PHE A 98 -5.27 12.27 2.36
N ARG A 99 -5.11 11.05 2.86
CA ARG A 99 -4.28 10.68 4.00
C ARG A 99 -3.21 9.67 3.58
N PRO A 100 -2.17 10.12 2.86
CA PRO A 100 -1.01 9.29 2.59
C PRO A 100 -0.15 9.10 3.83
N ASP A 101 0.41 7.91 3.97
CA ASP A 101 1.56 7.67 4.81
C ASP A 101 2.77 7.34 3.94
N VAL A 102 3.95 7.77 4.38
CA VAL A 102 5.21 7.29 3.82
C VAL A 102 6.06 6.73 4.94
N MET A 103 6.75 5.64 4.63
CA MET A 103 7.61 4.93 5.56
C MET A 103 8.90 4.52 4.88
N ALA A 104 10.02 4.66 5.56
CA ALA A 104 11.28 4.03 5.18
C ALA A 104 11.78 3.14 6.33
N SER A 105 12.26 1.94 6.00
CA SER A 105 12.77 0.96 6.95
C SER A 105 14.24 0.66 6.67
N ALA A 106 15.06 0.75 7.71
CA ALA A 106 16.47 0.38 7.69
C ALA A 106 16.69 -0.89 8.52
N LEU A 107 17.40 -1.85 7.93
CA LEU A 107 17.84 -3.07 8.61
C LEU A 107 19.24 -2.86 9.18
N ILE A 108 19.38 -3.04 10.50
CA ILE A 108 20.62 -2.83 11.24
C ILE A 108 21.08 -4.18 11.81
N GLU A 109 22.34 -4.54 11.54
CA GLU A 109 22.97 -5.79 11.99
C GLU A 109 22.17 -7.07 11.67
N ASP A 110 21.39 -7.05 10.58
CA ASP A 110 20.51 -8.17 10.18
C ASP A 110 19.60 -8.68 11.31
N ARG A 111 19.18 -7.78 12.20
CA ARG A 111 18.38 -8.13 13.39
C ARG A 111 17.41 -7.04 13.82
N TYR A 112 17.81 -5.78 13.73
CA TYR A 112 17.00 -4.65 14.19
C TYR A 112 16.44 -3.89 13.01
N VAL A 113 15.22 -3.39 13.16
CA VAL A 113 14.56 -2.58 12.14
C VAL A 113 14.30 -1.21 12.74
N PHE A 114 14.76 -0.19 12.05
CA PHE A 114 14.49 1.20 12.38
C PHE A 114 13.66 1.84 11.28
N ARG A 115 12.53 2.43 11.65
CA ARG A 115 11.55 2.99 10.72
C ARG A 115 11.33 4.46 10.99
N ILE A 116 11.28 5.24 9.93
CA ILE A 116 10.68 6.57 9.90
C ILE A 116 9.31 6.48 9.23
N ILE A 117 8.29 7.06 9.86
CA ILE A 117 6.90 7.04 9.40
C ILE A 117 6.35 8.46 9.48
N LEU A 118 5.80 8.93 8.37
CA LEU A 118 5.24 10.26 8.23
C LEU A 118 3.80 10.15 7.72
N ASP A 119 2.86 10.69 8.48
CA ASP A 119 1.45 10.75 8.09
C ASP A 119 1.16 12.15 7.55
N PHE A 120 0.51 12.24 6.40
CA PHE A 120 0.20 13.48 5.72
C PHE A 120 -1.31 13.66 5.55
N GLU A 121 -1.70 14.92 5.40
CA GLU A 121 -2.96 15.31 4.78
C GLU A 121 -2.65 16.09 3.51
N VAL A 122 -3.36 15.76 2.43
CA VAL A 122 -3.26 16.45 1.14
C VAL A 122 -4.65 16.94 0.75
N SER A 123 -4.77 18.21 0.36
CA SER A 123 -6.02 18.79 -0.15
C SER A 123 -6.48 18.10 -1.44
N GLU A 124 -7.77 18.22 -1.76
CA GLU A 124 -8.36 17.61 -2.97
C GLU A 124 -7.71 18.11 -4.28
N ASP A 125 -7.23 19.35 -4.30
CA ASP A 125 -6.52 19.98 -5.42
C ASP A 125 -5.00 19.75 -5.43
N TYR A 126 -4.50 18.97 -4.46
CA TYR A 126 -3.09 18.59 -4.29
C TYR A 126 -2.12 19.76 -4.04
N GLN A 127 -2.62 20.95 -3.73
CA GLN A 127 -1.78 22.14 -3.51
C GLN A 127 -1.28 22.26 -2.07
N GLU A 128 -2.08 21.80 -1.11
CA GLU A 128 -1.73 21.84 0.31
C GLU A 128 -1.30 20.46 0.78
N VAL A 129 -0.09 20.38 1.33
CA VAL A 129 0.47 19.15 1.91
C VAL A 129 0.92 19.46 3.33
N VAL A 130 0.32 18.81 4.31
CA VAL A 130 0.60 19.02 5.73
C VAL A 130 1.01 17.71 6.37
N CYS A 131 2.20 17.65 6.96
CA CYS A 131 2.57 16.52 7.79
C CYS A 131 1.81 16.60 9.12
N GLN A 132 0.94 15.62 9.38
CA GLN A 132 0.16 15.56 10.61
C GLN A 132 0.93 14.88 11.73
N LYS A 133 1.80 13.93 11.39
CA LYS A 133 2.47 13.11 12.39
C LYS A 133 3.82 12.60 11.91
N PHE A 134 4.84 12.84 12.74
CA PHE A 134 6.15 12.23 12.63
C PHE A 134 6.29 11.12 13.68
N ARG A 135 6.71 9.93 13.26
CA ARG A 135 6.96 8.80 14.15
C ARG A 135 8.21 8.05 13.74
N LEU A 136 8.96 7.61 14.75
CA LEU A 136 10.02 6.63 14.59
C LEU A 136 9.62 5.35 15.30
N ASN A 137 10.02 4.22 14.77
CA ASN A 137 9.87 2.93 15.43
C ASN A 137 11.16 2.12 15.31
N PHE A 138 11.72 1.70 16.44
CA PHE A 138 12.83 0.77 16.50
C PHE A 138 12.35 -0.53 17.15
N PHE A 139 12.64 -1.67 16.54
CA PHE A 139 12.32 -2.97 17.12
C PHE A 139 13.29 -4.06 16.71
N GLU A 140 13.35 -5.11 17.53
CA GLU A 140 14.13 -6.30 17.28
C GLU A 140 13.27 -7.39 16.61
N VAL A 141 13.85 -8.04 15.60
CA VAL A 141 13.28 -9.23 14.97
C VAL A 141 13.67 -10.46 15.78
N LYS A 142 12.68 -11.27 16.16
CA LYS A 142 12.90 -12.52 16.89
C LYS A 142 13.16 -13.68 15.95
N GLU A 143 12.36 -13.79 14.90
CA GLU A 143 12.44 -14.88 13.93
C GLU A 143 11.77 -14.46 12.62
N VAL A 144 12.15 -15.14 11.54
CA VAL A 144 11.53 -15.05 10.23
C VAL A 144 11.11 -16.44 9.78
N GLN A 145 9.86 -16.55 9.36
CA GLN A 145 9.29 -17.77 8.80
C GLN A 145 9.13 -17.56 7.29
N LEU A 146 9.81 -18.39 6.51
CA LEU A 146 9.66 -18.39 5.06
C LEU A 146 8.32 -19.02 4.67
N PRO A 147 7.72 -18.61 3.55
CA PRO A 147 6.56 -19.27 3.00
C PRO A 147 6.90 -20.72 2.65
N PRO A 148 5.90 -21.62 2.59
CA PRO A 148 6.10 -22.99 2.13
C PRO A 148 6.82 -23.03 0.78
N GLU A 149 7.61 -24.07 0.55
CA GLU A 149 8.34 -24.25 -0.70
C GLU A 149 7.37 -24.21 -1.89
N GLY A 150 7.65 -23.35 -2.88
CA GLY A 150 6.79 -23.13 -4.05
C GLY A 150 5.69 -22.07 -3.88
N ALA A 151 5.49 -21.49 -2.69
CA ALA A 151 4.46 -20.48 -2.44
C ALA A 151 4.88 -19.02 -2.79
N GLY A 152 6.00 -18.84 -3.49
CA GLY A 152 6.48 -17.54 -3.99
C GLY A 152 7.48 -16.83 -3.05
N VAL A 153 7.78 -15.57 -3.36
CA VAL A 153 8.63 -14.69 -2.53
C VAL A 153 7.85 -14.15 -1.34
N GLY A 154 8.48 -14.14 -0.17
CA GLY A 154 7.90 -13.59 1.05
C GLY A 154 8.56 -14.13 2.30
N GLY A 155 8.12 -13.62 3.46
CA GLY A 155 8.47 -14.12 4.78
C GLY A 155 7.62 -13.38 5.80
N THR A 156 7.13 -14.10 6.82
CA THR A 156 6.51 -13.45 7.98
C THR A 156 7.57 -13.24 9.04
N MET A 157 7.44 -12.15 9.79
CA MET A 157 8.39 -11.77 10.81
C MET A 157 7.68 -11.72 12.15
N THR A 158 8.23 -12.41 13.15
CA THR A 158 7.81 -12.25 14.54
C THR A 158 8.74 -11.23 15.20
N THR A 159 8.17 -10.17 15.76
CA THR A 159 8.91 -9.15 16.48
C THR A 159 9.03 -9.50 17.97
N PHE A 160 10.13 -9.08 18.60
CA PHE A 160 10.24 -9.16 20.05
C PHE A 160 9.49 -7.97 20.67
N GLN A 161 8.25 -8.19 21.10
CA GLN A 161 7.38 -7.10 21.58
C GLN A 161 7.89 -6.27 22.77
N PRO A 162 8.75 -6.77 23.69
CA PRO A 162 9.39 -5.91 24.70
C PRO A 162 10.28 -4.79 24.15
N TYR A 163 10.70 -4.83 22.88
CA TYR A 163 11.65 -3.88 22.30
C TYR A 163 11.09 -3.00 21.17
N SER A 164 9.77 -2.89 21.02
CA SER A 164 9.19 -1.89 20.11
C SER A 164 9.17 -0.52 20.77
N LYS A 165 10.14 0.32 20.42
CA LYS A 165 10.27 1.68 20.95
C LYS A 165 9.83 2.70 19.91
N TRP A 166 8.91 3.55 20.31
CA TRP A 166 8.41 4.66 19.49
C TRP A 166 9.04 5.97 19.93
N PHE A 167 9.41 6.79 18.95
CA PHE A 167 10.04 8.08 19.22
C PHE A 167 9.49 9.20 18.32
N GLY A 168 9.81 10.44 18.67
CA GLY A 168 9.47 11.63 17.89
C GLY A 168 10.70 12.39 17.38
N LEU A 169 10.47 13.62 16.93
CA LEU A 169 11.52 14.50 16.39
C LEU A 169 12.59 14.86 17.41
N LYS A 170 12.27 14.87 18.71
CA LYS A 170 13.23 15.14 19.78
C LYS A 170 14.32 14.06 19.81
N GLU A 171 13.91 12.81 19.84
CA GLU A 171 14.83 11.66 19.84
C GLU A 171 15.54 11.51 18.49
N TRP A 172 14.87 11.86 17.38
CA TRP A 172 15.54 11.98 16.08
C TRP A 172 16.76 12.90 16.15
N LYS A 173 16.55 14.12 16.67
CA LYS A 173 17.64 15.09 16.81
C LYS A 173 18.77 14.57 17.69
N GLN A 174 18.43 13.93 18.82
CA GLN A 174 19.44 13.30 19.68
C GLN A 174 20.25 12.23 18.96
N LEU A 175 19.60 11.39 18.13
CA LEU A 175 20.27 10.35 17.36
C LEU A 175 21.21 10.94 16.29
N VAL A 176 20.75 11.95 15.56
CA VAL A 176 21.56 12.66 14.54
C VAL A 176 22.75 13.36 15.19
N ASP A 177 22.52 14.11 16.27
CA ASP A 177 23.59 14.84 17.00
C ASP A 177 24.62 13.86 17.62
N ALA A 178 24.19 12.63 17.92
CA ALA A 178 25.05 11.55 18.41
C ALA A 178 25.68 10.70 17.31
N ASN A 179 25.60 11.11 16.04
CA ASN A 179 26.11 10.36 14.89
C ASN A 179 25.61 8.91 14.86
N TRP A 180 24.30 8.74 15.03
CA TRP A 180 23.59 7.46 14.94
C TRP A 180 23.93 6.45 16.05
N ASP A 181 24.47 6.93 17.18
CA ASP A 181 24.65 6.13 18.39
C ASP A 181 23.31 5.92 19.14
N PHE A 182 22.70 4.76 18.88
CA PHE A 182 21.44 4.33 19.50
C PHE A 182 21.52 4.18 21.03
N SER A 183 22.71 4.10 21.63
CA SER A 183 22.86 4.05 23.09
C SER A 183 22.35 5.33 23.77
N LYS A 184 22.35 6.47 23.05
CA LYS A 184 21.76 7.73 23.53
C LYS A 184 20.25 7.67 23.69
N LEU A 185 19.59 6.73 23.01
CA LEU A 185 18.17 6.42 23.15
C LEU A 185 17.93 5.22 24.10
N GLY A 186 18.97 4.79 24.83
CA GLY A 186 18.94 3.62 25.70
C GLY A 186 18.70 2.32 24.94
N ILE A 187 19.18 2.22 23.69
CA ILE A 187 19.09 1.02 22.87
C ILE A 187 20.50 0.42 22.71
N THR A 188 20.63 -0.86 23.01
CA THR A 188 21.85 -1.64 22.78
C THR A 188 21.67 -2.48 21.53
N ILE A 189 22.54 -2.29 20.54
CA ILE A 189 22.58 -3.07 19.30
C ILE A 189 23.64 -4.15 19.44
N ILE A 190 23.28 -5.39 19.11
CA ILE A 190 24.15 -6.56 19.14
C ILE A 190 24.46 -6.98 17.70
N SER A 191 25.74 -6.96 17.29
CA SER A 191 26.17 -7.24 15.91
C SER A 191 26.47 -8.70 15.59
N ASN A 192 26.57 -9.58 16.60
CA ASN A 192 27.05 -10.96 16.42
C ASN A 192 25.94 -12.04 16.40
N ALA A 193 24.69 -11.65 16.15
CA ALA A 193 23.56 -12.57 16.18
C ALA A 193 22.47 -12.19 15.17
N PRO A 194 22.77 -12.28 13.85
CA PRO A 194 21.81 -11.97 12.79
C PRO A 194 20.65 -12.98 12.76
N ILE A 195 19.48 -12.54 12.29
CA ILE A 195 18.32 -13.39 12.09
C ILE A 195 18.39 -14.04 10.70
N PRO A 196 18.40 -15.39 10.60
CA PRO A 196 18.38 -16.06 9.31
C PRO A 196 17.20 -15.61 8.44
N ASN A 197 17.44 -15.44 7.14
CA ASN A 197 16.44 -15.09 6.13
C ASN A 197 15.75 -13.72 6.30
N ILE A 198 16.25 -12.84 7.18
CA ILE A 198 15.62 -11.52 7.42
C ILE A 198 15.49 -10.67 6.16
N ARG A 199 16.45 -10.77 5.24
CA ARG A 199 16.45 -10.03 3.97
C ARG A 199 15.37 -10.52 2.98
N SER A 200 14.82 -11.71 3.19
CA SER A 200 13.73 -12.30 2.41
C SER A 200 12.35 -11.75 2.77
N VAL A 201 12.23 -11.04 3.90
CA VAL A 201 10.97 -10.41 4.31
C VAL A 201 10.74 -9.15 3.47
N PRO A 202 9.60 -9.04 2.77
CA PRO A 202 9.24 -7.83 2.05
C PRO A 202 8.93 -6.69 3.04
N ASN A 203 9.36 -5.46 2.71
CA ASN A 203 9.14 -4.24 3.51
C ASN A 203 9.94 -4.13 4.83
N LEU A 204 11.06 -4.86 4.94
CA LEU A 204 12.15 -4.56 5.89
C LEU A 204 13.24 -3.71 5.26
#